data_AF-A0A1V5BBK8-F1
#
_entry.id   AF-A0A1V5BBK8-F1
#
_cell.length_a   1.000
_cell.length_b   1.000
_cell.length_c   1.000
_cell.angle_alpha   90.00
_cell.angle_beta   90.00
_cell.angle_gamma   90.00
#
_symmetry.space_group_name_H-M   'P 1'
#
loop_
_entity.id
_entity.type
_entity.pdbx_description
1 polymer ?
#
loop_
_entity_poly.entity_id
_entity_poly.type
_entity_poly.pdbx_seq_one_letter_code
_entity_poly.pdbx_strand_id
1 'polypeptide(L)'
;MVSKFSGDADFIGSTFKDAYFMVSKFSGNAYFGKSKFSGNADFMGSEFNGKSLDFRGTEFNRLQDQELPCRHAKQLAQNLGDKEEADNYYYREMEGRRIRLQNEPLTPWVISRRFKFTIRPDNYYKEIVFKICKFIKYNIFEKYFIQEVFGYGVHPLRLWIYWFAFVGIFAMIYWIGGGINNSSTSQLSNIIEHPWLTISIGGINNSTTDRPLSILDYLWFSLTVAVTPGFAGYKPAPGIYQVVAGIEAIFGTFMWAAFITTFARKYMR
;
A
#
# COMPACT_ATOMS: atom_id res chain seq x y z
N MET A 1 -39.76 -6.87 -7.25
CA MET A 1 -40.59 -6.75 -6.04
C MET A 1 -39.86 -5.86 -5.07
N VAL A 2 -40.54 -4.92 -4.42
CA VAL A 2 -39.97 -4.15 -3.31
C VAL A 2 -40.21 -4.95 -2.04
N SER A 3 -39.14 -5.41 -1.38
CA SER A 3 -39.27 -6.04 -0.06
C SER A 3 -39.21 -4.97 1.03
N LYS A 4 -40.12 -5.08 2.01
CA LYS A 4 -40.19 -4.18 3.17
C LYS A 4 -39.98 -4.99 4.44
N PHE A 5 -38.96 -4.63 5.20
CA PHE A 5 -38.66 -5.20 6.50
C PHE A 5 -39.06 -4.17 7.57
N SER A 6 -40.11 -4.47 8.32
CA SER A 6 -40.68 -3.56 9.33
C SER A 6 -39.93 -3.59 10.66
N GLY A 7 -39.28 -4.69 10.98
CA GLY A 7 -38.42 -4.85 12.16
C GLY A 7 -36.95 -5.02 11.78
N ASP A 8 -36.18 -5.52 12.73
CA ASP A 8 -34.80 -5.92 12.50
C ASP A 8 -34.75 -7.11 11.53
N ALA A 9 -33.83 -7.06 10.58
CA ALA A 9 -33.62 -8.08 9.57
C ALA A 9 -32.28 -8.78 9.82
N ASP A 10 -32.33 -10.02 10.28
CA ASP A 10 -31.14 -10.84 10.54
C ASP A 10 -30.94 -11.88 9.44
N PHE A 11 -29.83 -11.74 8.72
CA PHE A 11 -29.34 -12.64 7.69
C PHE A 11 -27.90 -13.10 7.98
N ILE A 12 -27.46 -13.03 9.24
CA ILE A 12 -26.10 -13.41 9.61
C ILE A 12 -25.84 -14.86 9.20
N GLY A 13 -24.71 -15.11 8.52
CA GLY A 13 -24.31 -16.44 8.04
C GLY A 13 -25.17 -17.03 6.92
N SER A 14 -26.17 -16.29 6.41
CA SER A 14 -27.05 -16.78 5.36
C SER A 14 -26.33 -16.93 4.02
N THR A 15 -26.73 -17.90 3.21
CA THR A 15 -26.24 -18.04 1.83
C THR A 15 -27.35 -17.69 0.85
N PHE A 16 -27.09 -16.70 0.00
CA PHE A 16 -27.98 -16.28 -1.07
C PHE A 16 -27.46 -16.80 -2.41
N LYS A 17 -28.36 -17.43 -3.19
CA LYS A 17 -28.05 -17.79 -4.57
C LYS A 17 -28.08 -16.54 -5.45
N ASP A 18 -29.24 -15.91 -5.60
CA ASP A 18 -29.37 -14.56 -6.13
C ASP A 18 -30.17 -13.73 -5.11
N ALA A 19 -29.76 -12.49 -4.89
CA ALA A 19 -30.38 -11.60 -3.92
C ALA A 19 -30.71 -10.25 -4.56
N TYR A 20 -31.99 -9.97 -4.73
CA TYR A 20 -32.46 -8.71 -5.29
C TYR A 20 -33.15 -7.89 -4.18
N PHE A 21 -32.37 -7.03 -3.53
CA PHE A 21 -32.82 -6.04 -2.54
C PHE A 21 -32.97 -4.63 -3.15
N MET A 22 -33.10 -4.55 -4.47
CA MET A 22 -33.29 -3.30 -5.19
C MET A 22 -34.54 -2.57 -4.68
N VAL A 23 -34.39 -1.31 -4.27
CA VAL A 23 -35.45 -0.45 -3.71
C VAL A 23 -36.08 -1.01 -2.43
N SER A 24 -35.46 -2.01 -1.81
CA SER A 24 -35.93 -2.57 -0.54
C SER A 24 -35.78 -1.59 0.61
N LYS A 25 -36.73 -1.64 1.56
CA LYS A 25 -36.73 -0.76 2.74
C LYS A 25 -36.55 -1.56 4.02
N PHE A 26 -35.43 -1.31 4.71
CA PHE A 26 -35.13 -1.84 6.03
C PHE A 26 -35.44 -0.77 7.08
N SER A 27 -36.51 -0.98 7.85
CA SER A 27 -36.97 -0.01 8.85
C SER A 27 -36.23 -0.18 10.18
N GLY A 28 -35.92 -1.43 10.55
CA GLY A 28 -35.05 -1.76 11.69
C GLY A 28 -33.58 -1.92 11.30
N ASN A 29 -32.79 -2.46 12.23
CA ASN A 29 -31.40 -2.82 11.97
C ASN A 29 -31.31 -3.93 10.93
N ALA A 30 -30.24 -3.96 10.14
CA ALA A 30 -30.05 -5.02 9.16
C ALA A 30 -28.66 -5.66 9.32
N TYR A 31 -28.65 -6.98 9.49
CA TYR A 31 -27.45 -7.75 9.77
C TYR A 31 -27.21 -8.78 8.67
N PHE A 32 -26.16 -8.58 7.88
CA PHE A 32 -25.70 -9.48 6.82
C PHE A 32 -24.31 -10.05 7.13
N GLY A 33 -23.83 -9.89 8.37
CA GLY A 33 -22.49 -10.34 8.75
C GLY A 33 -22.25 -11.82 8.43
N LYS A 34 -21.08 -12.15 7.87
CA LYS A 34 -20.68 -13.52 7.47
C LYS A 34 -21.61 -14.20 6.45
N SER A 35 -22.54 -13.47 5.82
CA SER A 35 -23.37 -14.01 4.75
C SER A 35 -22.60 -14.20 3.44
N LYS A 36 -23.11 -15.03 2.54
CA LYS A 36 -22.50 -15.34 1.25
C LYS A 36 -23.47 -15.12 0.11
N PHE A 37 -23.12 -14.22 -0.81
CA PHE A 37 -23.86 -13.95 -2.04
C PHE A 37 -23.17 -14.66 -3.21
N SER A 38 -23.70 -15.82 -3.62
CA SER A 38 -23.04 -16.69 -4.60
C SER A 38 -23.34 -16.31 -6.06
N GLY A 39 -24.41 -15.57 -6.31
CA GLY A 39 -24.83 -15.07 -7.62
C GLY A 39 -24.95 -13.55 -7.62
N ASN A 40 -25.97 -13.01 -8.27
CA ASN A 40 -26.15 -11.55 -8.34
C ASN A 40 -26.69 -11.00 -7.02
N ALA A 41 -26.09 -9.92 -6.51
CA ALA A 41 -26.58 -9.19 -5.35
C ALA A 41 -26.85 -7.73 -5.72
N ASP A 42 -28.11 -7.31 -5.68
CA ASP A 42 -28.49 -5.95 -6.04
C ASP A 42 -29.09 -5.21 -4.83
N PHE A 43 -28.45 -4.12 -4.45
CA PHE A 43 -28.86 -3.20 -3.38
C PHE A 43 -29.13 -1.79 -3.93
N MET A 44 -29.34 -1.64 -5.24
CA MET A 44 -29.60 -0.33 -5.85
C MET A 44 -30.87 0.30 -5.30
N GLY A 45 -30.74 1.52 -4.77
CA GLY A 45 -31.86 2.26 -4.21
C GLY A 45 -32.42 1.68 -2.91
N SER A 46 -31.75 0.69 -2.29
CA SER A 46 -32.18 0.18 -0.98
C SER A 46 -32.01 1.24 0.11
N GLU A 47 -32.96 1.32 1.03
CA GLU A 47 -32.93 2.22 2.18
C GLU A 47 -32.66 1.43 3.46
N PHE A 48 -31.64 1.85 4.22
CA PHE A 48 -31.33 1.32 5.55
C PHE A 48 -31.55 2.41 6.59
N ASN A 49 -32.68 2.34 7.30
CA ASN A 49 -33.09 3.35 8.30
C ASN A 49 -32.83 2.93 9.75
N GLY A 50 -32.33 1.71 9.97
CA GLY A 50 -31.92 1.23 11.27
C GLY A 50 -30.71 1.98 11.85
N LYS A 51 -30.45 1.75 13.15
CA LYS A 51 -29.28 2.31 13.83
C LYS A 51 -28.00 1.54 13.54
N SER A 52 -28.11 0.29 13.11
CA SER A 52 -26.98 -0.58 12.79
C SER A 52 -27.17 -1.26 11.43
N LEU A 53 -26.06 -1.36 10.68
CA LEU A 53 -25.97 -2.03 9.39
C LEU A 53 -24.66 -2.81 9.34
N ASP A 54 -24.75 -4.13 9.40
CA ASP A 54 -23.58 -5.00 9.46
C ASP A 54 -23.41 -5.80 8.17
N PHE A 55 -22.28 -5.64 7.50
CA PHE A 55 -21.85 -6.50 6.39
C PHE A 55 -20.50 -7.17 6.68
N ARG A 56 -19.98 -7.15 7.92
CA ARG A 56 -18.63 -7.65 8.22
C ARG A 56 -18.51 -9.13 7.87
N GLY A 57 -17.44 -9.48 7.14
CA GLY A 57 -17.21 -10.84 6.68
C GLY A 57 -18.21 -11.33 5.63
N THR A 58 -19.06 -10.47 5.06
CA THR A 58 -19.89 -10.85 3.92
C THR A 58 -19.02 -11.11 2.69
N GLU A 59 -19.28 -12.24 2.02
CA GLU A 59 -18.65 -12.61 0.76
C GLU A 59 -19.60 -12.31 -0.41
N PHE A 60 -19.12 -11.55 -1.39
CA PHE A 60 -19.83 -11.31 -2.64
C PHE A 60 -19.10 -12.01 -3.79
N ASN A 61 -19.80 -12.87 -4.54
CA ASN A 61 -19.24 -13.50 -5.75
C ASN A 61 -18.82 -12.44 -6.78
N ARG A 62 -19.65 -11.41 -6.94
CA ARG A 62 -19.34 -10.23 -7.74
C ARG A 62 -18.92 -9.09 -6.81
N LEU A 63 -17.64 -8.76 -6.79
CA LEU A 63 -17.12 -7.71 -5.91
C LEU A 63 -17.77 -6.32 -6.16
N GLN A 64 -18.29 -6.03 -7.36
CA GLN A 64 -18.99 -4.76 -7.61
C GLN A 64 -20.24 -4.61 -6.74
N ASP A 65 -20.93 -5.71 -6.44
CA ASP A 65 -22.17 -5.75 -5.68
C ASP A 65 -21.95 -5.34 -4.22
N GLN A 66 -20.71 -5.43 -3.73
CA GLN A 66 -20.29 -4.99 -2.39
C GLN A 66 -20.29 -3.45 -2.23
N GLU A 67 -20.18 -2.68 -3.33
CA GLU A 67 -19.94 -1.23 -3.28
C GLU A 67 -21.06 -0.46 -2.55
N LEU A 68 -22.30 -0.66 -2.98
CA LEU A 68 -23.47 0.03 -2.45
C LEU A 68 -23.76 -0.30 -0.97
N PRO A 69 -23.86 -1.57 -0.56
CA PRO A 69 -24.12 -1.89 0.84
C PRO A 69 -23.00 -1.37 1.76
N CYS A 70 -21.74 -1.47 1.36
CA CYS A 70 -20.62 -0.93 2.15
C CYS A 70 -20.63 0.60 2.21
N ARG A 71 -21.08 1.30 1.15
CA ARG A 71 -21.28 2.75 1.18
C ARG A 71 -22.31 3.15 2.23
N HIS A 72 -23.46 2.47 2.27
CA HIS A 72 -24.49 2.75 3.27
C HIS A 72 -23.99 2.47 4.69
N ALA A 73 -23.32 1.33 4.89
CA ALA A 73 -22.77 0.97 6.20
C ALA A 73 -21.71 1.97 6.68
N LYS A 74 -20.84 2.44 5.77
CA LYS A 74 -19.88 3.52 6.05
C LYS A 74 -20.58 4.82 6.44
N GLN A 75 -21.58 5.27 5.68
CA GLN A 75 -22.31 6.51 5.98
C GLN A 75 -22.98 6.44 7.34
N LEU A 76 -23.58 5.29 7.68
CA LEU A 76 -24.18 5.07 8.98
C LEU A 76 -23.13 5.13 10.10
N ALA A 77 -21.99 4.44 9.96
CA ALA A 77 -20.90 4.48 10.93
C ALA A 77 -20.35 5.91 11.13
N GLN A 78 -20.22 6.68 10.05
CA GLN A 78 -19.82 8.10 10.12
C GLN A 78 -20.83 8.94 10.92
N ASN A 79 -22.13 8.73 10.69
CA ASN A 79 -23.19 9.44 11.40
C ASN A 79 -23.22 9.09 12.89
N LEU A 80 -22.81 7.88 13.26
CA LEU A 80 -22.69 7.42 14.65
C LEU A 80 -21.39 7.89 15.33
N GLY A 81 -20.45 8.46 14.58
CA GLY A 81 -19.13 8.85 15.09
C GLY A 81 -18.13 7.68 15.20
N ASP A 82 -18.50 6.48 14.74
CA ASP A 82 -17.60 5.31 14.72
C ASP A 82 -16.66 5.39 13.52
N LYS A 83 -15.50 6.03 13.74
CA LYS A 83 -14.47 6.22 12.72
C LYS A 83 -13.79 4.91 12.31
N GLU A 84 -13.71 3.93 13.21
CA GLU A 84 -13.04 2.65 12.93
C GLU A 84 -13.91 1.80 11.99
N GLU A 85 -15.19 1.66 12.32
CA GLU A 85 -16.15 0.92 11.50
C GLU A 85 -16.35 1.60 10.13
N ALA A 86 -16.39 2.93 10.10
CA ALA A 86 -16.45 3.68 8.84
C ALA A 86 -15.23 3.41 7.93
N ASP A 87 -14.03 3.33 8.49
CA ASP A 87 -12.82 3.04 7.72
C ASP A 87 -12.79 1.61 7.18
N ASN A 88 -13.29 0.64 7.96
CA ASN A 88 -13.43 -0.75 7.52
C ASN A 88 -14.40 -0.85 6.31
N TYR A 89 -15.57 -0.22 6.39
CA TYR A 89 -16.49 -0.20 5.26
C TYR A 89 -15.99 0.63 4.08
N TYR A 90 -15.19 1.68 4.32
CA TYR A 90 -14.53 2.41 3.26
C TYR A 90 -13.58 1.50 2.46
N TYR A 91 -12.78 0.69 3.15
CA TYR A 91 -11.89 -0.28 2.51
C TYR A 91 -12.70 -1.22 1.58
N ARG A 92 -13.79 -1.77 2.10
CA ARG A 92 -14.66 -2.70 1.36
C ARG A 92 -15.45 -2.04 0.23
N GLU A 93 -15.90 -0.80 0.38
CA GLU A 93 -16.51 -0.03 -0.71
C GLU A 93 -15.51 0.15 -1.86
N MET A 94 -14.27 0.54 -1.53
CA MET A 94 -13.23 0.79 -2.53
C MET A 94 -12.82 -0.50 -3.25
N GLU A 95 -12.84 -1.65 -2.58
CA GLU A 95 -12.61 -2.95 -3.22
C GLU A 95 -13.59 -3.21 -4.36
N GLY A 96 -14.89 -3.01 -4.12
CA GLY A 96 -15.93 -3.21 -5.14
C GLY A 96 -15.90 -2.16 -6.25
N ARG A 97 -15.67 -0.90 -5.89
CA ARG A 97 -15.65 0.24 -6.83
C ARG A 97 -14.58 0.11 -7.91
N ARG A 98 -13.41 -0.46 -7.59
CA ARG A 98 -12.32 -0.62 -8.58
C ARG A 98 -12.75 -1.45 -9.78
N ILE A 99 -13.45 -2.56 -9.55
CA ILE A 99 -13.84 -3.45 -10.64
C ILE A 99 -14.96 -2.81 -11.48
N ARG A 100 -15.82 -1.99 -10.87
CA ARG A 100 -16.78 -1.18 -11.64
C ARG A 100 -16.08 -0.21 -12.59
N LEU A 101 -15.09 0.55 -12.11
CA LEU A 101 -14.33 1.51 -12.93
C LEU A 101 -13.50 0.85 -14.05
N GLN A 102 -13.17 -0.43 -13.90
CA GLN A 102 -12.53 -1.22 -14.95
C GLN A 102 -13.51 -1.60 -16.06
N ASN A 103 -14.76 -1.92 -15.68
CA ASN A 103 -15.81 -2.39 -16.59
C ASN A 103 -16.65 -1.25 -17.21
N GLU A 104 -16.55 -0.02 -16.71
CA GLU A 104 -17.23 1.14 -17.30
C GLU A 104 -16.70 1.46 -18.71
N PRO A 105 -17.59 1.63 -19.72
CA PRO A 105 -17.19 2.00 -21.08
C PRO A 105 -16.47 3.34 -21.08
N LEU A 106 -15.53 3.51 -22.02
CA LEU A 106 -14.71 4.72 -22.21
C LEU A 106 -15.60 5.94 -22.53
N THR A 107 -16.17 6.58 -21.52
CA THR A 107 -16.80 7.89 -21.67
C THR A 107 -15.74 8.99 -21.47
N PRO A 108 -15.83 10.14 -22.18
CA PRO A 108 -14.93 11.28 -21.98
C PRO A 108 -14.98 11.74 -20.51
N TRP A 109 -13.88 11.51 -19.78
CA TRP A 109 -13.85 11.69 -18.33
C TRP A 109 -13.93 13.17 -17.91
N VAL A 110 -14.91 13.50 -17.06
CA VAL A 110 -14.83 14.63 -16.12
C VAL A 110 -14.25 14.10 -14.81
N ILE A 111 -12.94 14.21 -14.62
CA ILE A 111 -12.33 13.99 -13.30
C ILE A 111 -12.65 15.23 -12.45
N SER A 112 -13.65 15.18 -11.59
CA SER A 112 -13.83 16.20 -10.54
C SER A 112 -12.85 15.91 -9.39
N ARG A 113 -11.58 16.29 -9.58
CA ARG A 113 -10.65 16.67 -8.51
C ARG A 113 -10.06 18.03 -8.89
N ARG A 114 -9.66 18.84 -7.89
CA ARG A 114 -9.25 20.26 -7.97
C ARG A 114 -8.34 20.65 -9.15
N PHE A 115 -7.64 19.71 -9.77
CA PHE A 115 -6.89 19.92 -11.01
C PHE A 115 -7.59 19.22 -12.18
N LYS A 116 -8.29 20.00 -13.01
CA LYS A 116 -8.83 19.56 -14.30
C LYS A 116 -7.66 19.44 -15.30
N PHE A 117 -7.10 18.25 -15.44
CA PHE A 117 -6.22 17.93 -16.57
C PHE A 117 -7.00 17.03 -17.55
N THR A 118 -7.54 17.62 -18.62
CA THR A 118 -8.28 16.89 -19.64
C THR A 118 -7.32 16.47 -20.75
N ILE A 119 -6.76 15.26 -20.64
CA ILE A 119 -5.97 14.68 -21.73
C ILE A 119 -6.98 13.99 -22.67
N ARG A 120 -7.41 14.68 -23.73
CA ARG A 120 -8.05 14.00 -24.87
C ARG A 120 -6.95 13.20 -25.59
N PRO A 121 -7.05 11.87 -25.68
CA PRO A 121 -6.19 11.13 -26.58
C PRO A 121 -6.61 11.51 -28.01
N ASP A 122 -5.80 12.33 -28.65
CA ASP A 122 -5.98 12.80 -30.03
C ASP A 122 -5.54 11.76 -31.07
N ASN A 123 -4.68 10.83 -30.66
CA ASN A 123 -4.07 9.81 -31.53
C ASN A 123 -4.12 8.40 -30.91
N TYR A 124 -4.12 7.39 -31.78
CA TYR A 124 -4.14 5.95 -31.44
C TYR A 124 -3.04 5.53 -30.43
N TYR A 125 -1.84 6.10 -30.53
CA TYR A 125 -0.77 5.83 -29.58
C TYR A 125 -1.09 6.33 -28.16
N LYS A 126 -1.77 7.47 -28.01
CA LYS A 126 -2.18 7.98 -26.69
C LYS A 126 -3.30 7.13 -26.09
N GLU A 127 -4.21 6.59 -26.89
CA GLU A 127 -5.21 5.58 -26.46
C GLU A 127 -4.55 4.34 -25.85
N ILE A 128 -3.53 3.78 -26.53
CA ILE A 128 -2.80 2.59 -26.04
C ILE A 128 -2.04 2.91 -24.75
N VAL A 129 -1.25 3.98 -24.75
CA VAL A 129 -0.50 4.39 -23.55
C VAL A 129 -1.44 4.68 -22.40
N PHE A 130 -2.58 5.33 -22.67
CA PHE A 130 -3.60 5.58 -21.65
C PHE A 130 -4.23 4.30 -21.12
N LYS A 131 -4.54 3.32 -21.97
CA LYS A 131 -5.03 1.99 -21.54
C LYS A 131 -3.99 1.25 -20.69
N ILE A 132 -2.72 1.30 -21.08
CA ILE A 132 -1.61 0.71 -20.31
C ILE A 132 -1.46 1.42 -18.96
N CYS A 133 -1.43 2.76 -18.93
CA CYS A 133 -1.37 3.53 -17.69
C CYS A 133 -2.60 3.29 -16.79
N LYS A 134 -3.80 3.19 -17.37
CA LYS A 134 -5.03 2.81 -16.65
C LYS A 134 -4.86 1.42 -16.05
N PHE A 135 -4.41 0.45 -16.83
CA PHE A 135 -4.17 -0.91 -16.37
C PHE A 135 -3.14 -0.94 -15.23
N ILE A 136 -1.96 -0.34 -15.41
CA ILE A 136 -0.91 -0.29 -14.39
C ILE A 136 -1.43 0.37 -13.11
N LYS A 137 -2.11 1.51 -13.23
CA LYS A 137 -2.62 2.26 -12.08
C LYS A 137 -3.67 1.47 -11.28
N TYR A 138 -4.68 0.90 -11.96
CA TYR A 138 -5.82 0.27 -11.28
C TYR A 138 -5.60 -1.22 -10.96
N ASN A 139 -4.81 -1.96 -11.75
CA ASN A 139 -4.55 -3.39 -11.51
C ASN A 139 -3.25 -3.66 -10.77
N ILE A 140 -2.16 -2.98 -11.12
CA ILE A 140 -0.86 -3.28 -10.52
C ILE A 140 -0.66 -2.43 -9.27
N PHE A 141 -0.65 -1.11 -9.42
CA PHE A 141 -0.36 -0.19 -8.33
C PHE A 141 -1.46 -0.19 -7.27
N GLU A 142 -2.72 0.00 -7.64
CA GLU A 142 -3.79 0.06 -6.64
C GLU A 142 -3.97 -1.27 -5.90
N LYS A 143 -3.96 -2.42 -6.59
CA LYS A 143 -4.11 -3.73 -5.95
C LYS A 143 -2.88 -4.14 -5.14
N TYR A 144 -1.71 -4.26 -5.78
CA TYR A 144 -0.54 -4.81 -5.11
C TYR A 144 0.15 -3.81 -4.20
N PHE A 145 0.18 -2.52 -4.55
CA PHE A 145 0.86 -1.53 -3.73
C PHE A 145 -0.09 -0.97 -2.67
N ILE A 146 -1.25 -0.42 -3.05
CA ILE A 146 -2.13 0.28 -2.09
C ILE A 146 -2.88 -0.68 -1.15
N GLN A 147 -3.39 -1.81 -1.65
CA GLN A 147 -4.17 -2.72 -0.79
C GLN A 147 -3.32 -3.66 0.03
N GLU A 148 -2.36 -4.34 -0.61
CA GLU A 148 -1.54 -5.32 0.10
C GLU A 148 -0.58 -4.62 1.06
N VAL A 149 0.23 -3.66 0.56
CA VAL A 149 1.25 -2.99 1.39
C VAL A 149 0.65 -1.98 2.35
N PHE A 150 -0.18 -1.04 1.85
CA PHE A 150 -0.71 0.04 2.69
C PHE A 150 -2.03 -0.28 3.39
N GLY A 151 -2.81 -1.24 2.89
CA GLY A 151 -4.15 -1.55 3.44
C GLY A 151 -5.04 -0.31 3.59
N TYR A 152 -4.91 0.68 2.69
CA TYR A 152 -5.50 2.03 2.79
C TYR A 152 -5.30 2.75 4.15
N GLY A 153 -4.27 2.36 4.91
CA GLY A 153 -3.96 2.90 6.23
C GLY A 153 -4.79 2.33 7.38
N VAL A 154 -5.54 1.25 7.15
CA VAL A 154 -6.34 0.56 8.19
C VAL A 154 -5.50 -0.46 8.97
N HIS A 155 -4.47 -1.05 8.34
CA HIS A 155 -3.68 -2.14 8.92
C HIS A 155 -2.18 -1.81 9.01
N PRO A 156 -1.73 -1.05 10.02
CA PRO A 156 -0.32 -0.66 10.16
C PRO A 156 0.64 -1.85 10.34
N LEU A 157 0.17 -2.98 10.88
CA LEU A 157 0.99 -4.19 11.04
C LEU A 157 1.38 -4.85 9.71
N ARG A 158 0.53 -4.76 8.67
CA ARG A 158 0.89 -5.28 7.34
C ARG A 158 2.09 -4.53 6.78
N LEU A 159 2.09 -3.21 6.95
CA LEU A 159 3.17 -2.36 6.48
C LEU A 159 4.52 -2.73 7.10
N TRP A 160 4.54 -3.09 8.40
CA TRP A 160 5.73 -3.61 9.07
C TRP A 160 6.25 -4.91 8.43
N ILE A 161 5.35 -5.86 8.16
CA ILE A 161 5.72 -7.14 7.54
C ILE A 161 6.33 -6.91 6.15
N TYR A 162 5.68 -6.10 5.31
CA TYR A 162 6.20 -5.78 3.98
C TYR A 162 7.50 -4.98 4.02
N TRP A 163 7.66 -4.10 5.01
CA TRP A 163 8.89 -3.34 5.18
C TRP A 163 10.07 -4.23 5.57
N PHE A 164 9.90 -5.14 6.53
CA PHE A 164 10.95 -6.11 6.87
C PHE A 164 11.24 -7.08 5.72
N ALA A 165 10.22 -7.52 4.98
CA ALA A 165 10.41 -8.33 3.77
C ALA A 165 11.21 -7.58 2.70
N PHE A 166 10.91 -6.30 2.49
CA PHE A 166 11.65 -5.42 1.58
C PHE A 166 13.13 -5.32 1.98
N VAL A 167 13.43 -5.03 3.25
CA VAL A 167 14.81 -5.01 3.78
C VAL A 167 15.49 -6.37 3.58
N GLY A 168 14.79 -7.48 3.84
CA GLY A 168 15.33 -8.82 3.63
C GLY A 168 15.69 -9.11 2.17
N ILE A 169 14.86 -8.68 1.22
CA ILE A 169 15.11 -8.87 -0.23
C ILE A 169 16.34 -8.09 -0.67
N PHE A 170 16.48 -6.83 -0.28
CA PHE A 170 17.65 -6.03 -0.65
C PHE A 170 18.93 -6.55 0.01
N ALA A 171 18.86 -6.94 1.29
CA ALA A 171 19.97 -7.61 1.96
C ALA A 171 20.42 -8.88 1.21
N MET A 172 19.48 -9.68 0.71
CA MET A 172 19.79 -10.87 -0.09
C MET A 172 20.45 -10.53 -1.42
N ILE A 173 19.99 -9.46 -2.11
CA ILE A 173 20.62 -8.96 -3.35
C ILE A 173 22.07 -8.57 -3.10
N TYR A 174 22.34 -7.82 -2.02
CA TYR A 174 23.71 -7.43 -1.69
C TYR A 174 24.57 -8.63 -1.29
N TRP A 175 24.00 -9.59 -0.57
CA TRP A 175 24.73 -10.79 -0.12
C TRP A 175 25.15 -11.68 -1.30
N ILE A 176 24.23 -11.98 -2.23
CA ILE A 176 24.53 -12.77 -3.44
C ILE A 176 25.58 -12.05 -4.30
N GLY A 177 25.48 -10.72 -4.36
CA GLY A 177 26.30 -9.89 -5.21
C GLY A 177 27.66 -9.48 -4.66
N GLY A 178 27.93 -9.73 -3.37
CA GLY A 178 29.07 -9.11 -2.67
C GLY A 178 29.01 -7.58 -2.73
N GLY A 179 27.82 -7.00 -2.66
CA GLY A 179 27.53 -5.61 -3.04
C GLY A 179 27.97 -4.55 -2.02
N ILE A 180 28.67 -4.94 -0.96
CA ILE A 180 29.06 -4.07 0.15
C ILE A 180 30.54 -4.24 0.46
N ASN A 181 31.23 -3.12 0.66
CA ASN A 181 32.63 -3.08 1.06
C ASN A 181 32.78 -2.53 2.48
N ASN A 182 33.74 -3.08 3.23
CA ASN A 182 34.17 -2.53 4.52
C ASN A 182 34.65 -1.09 4.34
N SER A 183 34.32 -0.21 5.29
CA SER A 183 34.70 1.20 5.25
C SER A 183 36.13 1.49 5.72
N SER A 184 36.99 0.47 5.84
CA SER A 184 38.41 0.57 6.20
C SER A 184 39.22 1.28 5.11
N THR A 185 39.03 2.58 4.92
CA THR A 185 39.92 3.40 4.09
C THR A 185 40.06 4.78 4.70
N SER A 186 40.66 4.85 5.88
CA SER A 186 41.54 5.96 6.20
C SER A 186 42.97 5.49 5.95
N GLN A 187 43.42 5.53 4.69
CA GLN A 187 44.84 5.74 4.48
C GLN A 187 45.12 7.14 5.04
N LEU A 188 45.59 7.22 6.29
CA LEU A 188 46.30 8.42 6.71
C LEU A 188 47.60 8.42 5.90
N SER A 189 47.58 9.06 4.73
CA SER A 189 48.81 9.58 4.17
C SER A 189 49.23 10.73 5.08
N ASN A 190 50.05 10.41 6.09
CA ASN A 190 50.72 11.41 6.91
C ASN A 190 51.79 12.12 6.04
N ILE A 191 51.34 12.93 5.10
CA ILE A 191 52.20 13.86 4.37
C ILE A 191 52.15 15.16 5.17
N ILE A 192 53.19 15.41 5.96
CA ILE A 192 53.39 16.72 6.57
C ILE A 192 54.03 17.58 5.48
N GLU A 193 53.26 18.48 4.88
CA GLU A 193 53.79 19.45 3.92
C GLU A 193 54.43 20.63 4.67
N HIS A 194 55.77 20.76 4.55
CA HIS A 194 56.50 21.96 4.97
C HIS A 194 57.11 22.66 3.74
N PRO A 195 57.32 23.99 3.77
CA PRO A 195 57.66 24.80 2.58
C PRO A 195 58.97 24.43 1.87
N TRP A 196 59.83 23.63 2.49
CA TRP A 196 61.16 23.27 1.98
C TRP A 196 61.51 21.78 2.17
N LEU A 197 60.58 20.95 2.67
CA LEU A 197 60.80 19.51 2.89
C LEU A 197 59.47 18.75 2.86
N THR A 198 59.43 17.65 2.09
CA THR A 198 58.32 16.68 2.09
C THR A 198 58.82 15.39 2.74
N ILE A 199 58.27 15.02 3.89
CA ILE A 199 58.59 13.76 4.57
C ILE A 199 57.44 12.78 4.30
N SER A 200 57.73 11.73 3.53
CA SER A 200 56.83 10.59 3.35
C SER A 200 57.18 9.53 4.39
N ILE A 201 56.45 9.49 5.50
CA ILE A 201 56.57 8.39 6.46
C ILE A 201 55.90 7.17 5.80
N GLY A 202 56.69 6.14 5.50
CA GLY A 202 56.18 4.86 4.98
C GLY A 202 55.06 4.36 5.89
N GLY A 203 53.87 4.17 5.32
CA GLY A 203 52.67 3.83 6.07
C GLY A 203 52.91 2.63 6.99
N ILE A 204 52.48 2.75 8.24
CA ILE A 204 52.28 1.56 9.08
C ILE A 204 51.11 0.82 8.46
N ASN A 205 51.40 -0.27 7.76
CA ASN A 205 50.41 -1.20 7.27
C ASN A 205 49.81 -1.89 8.50
N ASN A 206 48.89 -1.23 9.19
CA ASN A 206 47.97 -1.97 10.04
C ASN A 206 47.15 -2.81 9.08
N SER A 207 47.60 -4.05 8.86
CA SER A 207 46.81 -5.10 8.25
C SER A 207 45.67 -5.39 9.21
N THR A 208 44.66 -4.52 9.22
CA THR A 208 43.36 -4.86 9.76
C THR A 208 42.88 -5.99 8.87
N THR A 209 43.01 -7.21 9.37
CA THR A 209 42.36 -8.38 8.82
C THR A 209 40.88 -8.07 8.82
N ASP A 210 40.40 -7.59 7.67
CA ASP A 210 38.99 -7.28 7.46
C ASP A 210 38.20 -8.56 7.80
N ARG A 211 37.33 -8.45 8.80
CA ARG A 211 36.46 -9.55 9.19
C ARG A 211 35.64 -9.99 7.96
N PRO A 212 35.43 -11.30 7.77
CA PRO A 212 34.55 -11.76 6.69
C PRO A 212 33.14 -11.18 6.94
N LEU A 213 32.58 -10.55 5.91
CA LEU A 213 31.23 -9.98 5.95
C LEU A 213 30.21 -11.08 6.21
N SER A 214 29.45 -10.95 7.29
CA SER A 214 28.37 -11.86 7.65
C SER A 214 27.07 -11.42 6.99
N ILE A 215 26.09 -12.33 6.87
CA ILE A 215 24.73 -12.02 6.41
C ILE A 215 24.11 -10.87 7.24
N LEU A 216 24.46 -10.78 8.52
CA LEU A 216 24.01 -9.70 9.40
C LEU A 216 24.52 -8.32 8.97
N ASP A 217 25.69 -8.23 8.33
CA ASP A 217 26.23 -6.96 7.82
C ASP A 217 25.43 -6.46 6.61
N TYR A 218 25.02 -7.38 5.74
CA TYR A 218 24.14 -7.08 4.60
C TYR A 218 22.73 -6.67 5.05
N LEU A 219 22.19 -7.34 6.06
CA LEU A 219 20.91 -6.97 6.69
C LEU A 219 21.00 -5.60 7.36
N TRP A 220 22.07 -5.34 8.12
CA TRP A 220 22.30 -4.05 8.77
C TRP A 220 22.43 -2.92 7.75
N PHE A 221 23.15 -3.15 6.65
CA PHE A 221 23.28 -2.17 5.58
C PHE A 221 21.94 -1.86 4.92
N SER A 222 21.18 -2.89 4.52
CA SER A 222 19.86 -2.68 3.90
C SER A 222 18.89 -1.97 4.86
N LEU A 223 18.90 -2.37 6.13
CA LEU A 223 18.09 -1.74 7.18
C LEU A 223 18.40 -0.24 7.31
N THR A 224 19.69 0.11 7.39
CA THR A 224 20.11 1.50 7.54
C THR A 224 19.85 2.32 6.28
N VAL A 225 20.08 1.79 5.08
CA VAL A 225 19.75 2.47 3.82
C VAL A 225 18.23 2.73 3.69
N ALA A 226 17.40 1.79 4.14
CA ALA A 226 15.95 1.93 4.10
C ALA A 226 15.39 2.94 5.13
N VAL A 227 16.05 3.14 6.28
CA VAL A 227 15.61 4.09 7.33
C VAL A 227 16.25 5.47 7.16
N THR A 228 17.57 5.51 7.01
CA THR A 228 18.40 6.73 6.95
C THR A 228 19.59 6.52 6.00
N PRO A 229 19.49 6.96 4.74
CA PRO A 229 20.58 6.78 3.78
C PRO A 229 21.87 7.44 4.29
N GLY A 230 22.96 6.66 4.36
CA GLY A 230 24.31 7.15 4.65
C GLY A 230 24.94 6.74 5.99
N PHE A 231 24.22 6.06 6.89
CA PHE A 231 24.71 5.76 8.25
C PHE A 231 25.19 4.31 8.49
N ALA A 232 25.32 3.50 7.44
CA ALA A 232 25.57 2.07 7.60
C ALA A 232 27.00 1.69 8.05
N GLY A 233 27.96 2.61 8.01
CA GLY A 233 29.38 2.28 8.21
C GLY A 233 29.96 1.41 7.09
N TYR A 234 29.23 1.22 6.00
CA TYR A 234 29.62 0.44 4.83
C TYR A 234 29.37 1.24 3.55
N LYS A 235 30.12 0.94 2.50
CA LYS A 235 29.95 1.57 1.19
C LYS A 235 29.43 0.53 0.19
N PRO A 236 28.42 0.85 -0.63
CA PRO A 236 28.03 -0.03 -1.73
C PRO A 236 29.20 -0.17 -2.69
N ALA A 237 29.41 -1.38 -3.20
CA ALA A 237 30.43 -1.65 -4.20
C ALA A 237 30.18 -0.78 -5.47
N PRO A 238 31.25 -0.30 -6.13
CA PRO A 238 31.10 0.55 -7.30
C PRO A 238 30.34 -0.18 -8.43
N GLY A 239 29.51 0.55 -9.15
CA GLY A 239 28.68 0.01 -10.23
C GLY A 239 27.21 -0.12 -9.84
N ILE A 240 26.60 -1.27 -10.14
CA ILE A 240 25.14 -1.46 -10.05
C ILE A 240 24.62 -1.30 -8.61
N TYR A 241 25.41 -1.64 -7.59
CA TYR A 241 24.98 -1.61 -6.18
C TYR A 241 24.76 -0.18 -5.64
N GLN A 242 25.40 0.84 -6.23
CA GLN A 242 25.11 2.24 -5.90
C GLN A 242 23.71 2.64 -6.37
N VAL A 243 23.31 2.18 -7.56
CA VAL A 243 21.97 2.41 -8.10
C VAL A 243 20.93 1.64 -7.28
N VAL A 244 21.22 0.39 -6.93
CA VAL A 244 20.35 -0.43 -6.05
C VAL A 244 20.14 0.25 -4.70
N ALA A 245 21.22 0.75 -4.07
CA ALA A 245 21.13 1.50 -2.81
C ALA A 245 20.34 2.81 -2.95
N GLY A 246 20.47 3.51 -4.07
CA GLY A 246 19.67 4.71 -4.37
C GLY A 246 18.18 4.40 -4.49
N ILE A 247 17.83 3.33 -5.21
CA ILE A 247 16.44 2.87 -5.34
C ILE A 247 15.89 2.46 -3.97
N GLU A 248 16.66 1.68 -3.22
CA GLU A 248 16.30 1.24 -1.87
C GLU A 248 16.00 2.42 -0.94
N ALA A 249 16.86 3.45 -0.94
CA ALA A 249 16.68 4.64 -0.12
C ALA A 249 15.40 5.42 -0.48
N ILE A 250 15.10 5.58 -1.78
CA ILE A 250 13.87 6.26 -2.23
C ILE A 250 12.63 5.50 -1.74
N PHE A 251 12.61 4.18 -1.94
CA PHE A 251 11.50 3.34 -1.50
C PHE A 251 11.38 3.29 0.02
N GLY A 252 12.50 3.17 0.74
CA GLY A 252 12.55 3.18 2.20
C GLY A 252 11.99 4.48 2.78
N THR A 253 12.38 5.63 2.22
CA THR A 253 11.86 6.95 2.62
C THR A 253 10.34 7.04 2.43
N PHE A 254 9.83 6.59 1.28
CA PHE A 254 8.40 6.61 1.00
C PHE A 254 7.62 5.69 1.97
N MET A 255 8.14 4.48 2.20
CA MET A 255 7.55 3.51 3.13
C MET A 255 7.55 4.04 4.57
N TRP A 256 8.61 4.70 5.02
CA TRP A 256 8.71 5.31 6.35
C TRP A 256 7.71 6.46 6.52
N ALA A 257 7.57 7.33 5.52
CA ALA A 257 6.58 8.41 5.54
C ALA A 257 5.14 7.86 5.61
N ALA A 258 4.85 6.82 4.83
CA ALA A 258 3.54 6.17 4.86
C ALA A 258 3.29 5.44 6.19
N PHE A 259 4.32 4.85 6.79
CA PHE A 259 4.24 4.31 8.15
C PHE A 259 3.81 5.38 9.14
N ILE A 260 4.55 6.49 9.22
CA ILE A 260 4.21 7.59 10.13
C ILE A 260 2.79 8.09 9.88
N THR A 261 2.38 8.22 8.62
CA THR A 261 1.04 8.71 8.27
C THR A 261 -0.06 7.75 8.72
N THR A 262 0.11 6.44 8.50
CA THR A 262 -0.87 5.42 8.89
C THR A 262 -0.93 5.24 10.41
N PHE A 263 0.21 5.31 11.09
CA PHE A 263 0.29 5.25 12.54
C PHE A 263 -0.33 6.49 13.18
N ALA A 264 0.05 7.69 12.74
CA ALA A 264 -0.53 8.94 13.22
C ALA A 264 -2.05 8.95 13.03
N ARG A 265 -2.55 8.53 11.86
CA ARG A 265 -4.00 8.40 11.63
C ARG A 265 -4.69 7.46 12.61
N LYS A 266 -4.05 6.34 12.97
CA LYS A 266 -4.63 5.34 13.89
C LYS A 266 -4.67 5.83 15.34
N TYR A 267 -3.62 6.52 15.80
CA TYR A 267 -3.45 6.88 17.21
C TYR A 267 -3.89 8.32 17.56
N MET A 268 -4.10 9.21 16.58
CA MET A 268 -4.63 10.57 16.82
C MET A 268 -6.17 10.65 16.78
N ARG A 269 -6.87 9.52 16.80
CA ARG A 269 -8.33 9.45 16.81
C ARG A 269 -8.86 9.25 18.22
#